data_AF-A0A354MP96-F1
#
_entry.id   AF-A0A354MP96-F1
#
_cell.length_a   1.000
_cell.length_b   1.000
_cell.length_c   1.000
_cell.angle_alpha   90.00
_cell.angle_beta   90.00
_cell.angle_gamma   90.00
#
_symmetry.space_group_name_H-M   'P 1'
#
loop_
_entity.id
_entity.type
_entity.pdbx_description
1 polymer ?
#
loop_
_entity_poly.entity_id
_entity_poly.type
_entity_poly.pdbx_seq_one_letter_code
_entity_poly.pdbx_strand_id
1 'polypeptide(L)'
;MTNFELFKALGCISAGNLSGAEQLQTAPRVVTHKKSWKRPLLVAAVIALALLLVGCAVAYALTVFGSPAEMIAGLYGGADSAAPFEDSDPDRPNAAWTVPGYEKSPVEETVAQELQKWVSPVGKSISTDSYTLTVDAYVYDSTTQCGFITMLLTHDAPIELSPGRNNLLGSVPVNFNQYGYAYLIPEKTTDTQLAFTYYFRADMQNGTNLLVSFPDFEEEAKWEEYEENRPAEVEAIRERLKQELTPQEAAEKMEALGYGSGGYTGEYDDYYYLAAHEYDAAHSADRLSEEDLERQALEKKFREELTPEEAVEQLRSLWGDELVDETFGGQTEEMTAFAYLTLAKRAYEQAHMDEMVCVSLPDGGSLPHRTFGQGDVYVNSLCVRVRSSRYAESGDSVQTLIFHMTDGTDFVVVDSLTDNTLFKRIIEHGDSLYMLNSAINIDKIQSVEVVGKLSGTTLEADAD
;
A
#
# COMPACT_ATOMS: atom_id res chain seq x y z
N MET A 1 -61.51 -4.64 19.32
CA MET A 1 -60.85 -5.56 18.37
C MET A 1 -60.01 -6.53 19.19
N THR A 2 -60.39 -7.81 19.22
CA THR A 2 -59.61 -8.81 19.97
C THR A 2 -58.41 -9.27 19.15
N ASN A 3 -57.37 -9.82 19.79
CA ASN A 3 -56.21 -10.39 19.07
C ASN A 3 -56.66 -11.42 18.02
N PHE A 4 -57.74 -12.16 18.31
CA PHE A 4 -58.37 -13.10 17.39
C PHE A 4 -58.91 -12.45 16.11
N GLU A 5 -59.49 -11.24 16.20
CA GLU A 5 -59.97 -10.48 15.03
C GLU A 5 -58.82 -9.90 14.20
N LEU A 6 -57.70 -9.53 14.84
CA LEU A 6 -56.48 -9.04 14.18
C LEU A 6 -55.79 -10.14 13.36
N PHE A 7 -55.70 -11.36 13.89
CA PHE A 7 -55.04 -12.49 13.20
C PHE A 7 -55.87 -13.11 12.09
N LYS A 8 -57.22 -13.01 12.16
CA LYS A 8 -58.09 -13.39 11.04
C LYS A 8 -58.00 -12.43 9.86
N ALA A 9 -57.79 -11.14 10.13
CA ALA A 9 -57.68 -10.10 9.11
C ALA A 9 -56.37 -10.14 8.30
N LEU A 10 -55.31 -10.74 8.86
CA LEU A 10 -53.98 -10.91 8.23
C LEU A 10 -53.85 -12.21 7.39
N GLY A 11 -54.96 -12.92 7.18
CA GLY A 11 -55.18 -13.68 5.95
C GLY A 11 -54.32 -14.92 5.68
N CYS A 12 -53.79 -15.65 6.67
CA CYS A 12 -53.13 -16.95 6.41
C CYS A 12 -52.97 -17.91 7.63
N ILE A 13 -53.85 -17.87 8.65
CA ILE A 13 -53.75 -18.81 9.80
C ILE A 13 -55.09 -19.49 10.05
N SER A 14 -55.11 -20.83 10.04
CA SER A 14 -56.33 -21.62 10.28
C SER A 14 -56.74 -21.57 11.76
N ALA A 15 -58.06 -21.58 12.01
CA ALA A 15 -58.64 -21.49 13.36
C ALA A 15 -58.20 -22.63 14.31
N GLY A 16 -57.68 -23.74 13.77
CA GLY A 16 -57.14 -24.84 14.56
C GLY A 16 -55.83 -24.52 15.27
N ASN A 17 -55.02 -23.60 14.74
CA ASN A 17 -53.70 -23.26 15.33
C ASN A 17 -53.79 -22.20 16.44
N LEU A 18 -54.95 -21.57 16.65
CA LEU A 18 -55.15 -20.52 17.65
C LEU A 18 -55.85 -21.01 18.92
N SER A 19 -56.52 -22.17 18.90
CA SER A 19 -57.18 -22.73 20.10
C SER A 19 -56.19 -23.25 21.16
N GLY A 20 -54.97 -23.62 20.75
CA GLY A 20 -53.91 -24.03 21.68
C GLY A 20 -53.26 -22.86 22.44
N ALA A 21 -53.33 -21.64 21.90
CA ALA A 21 -52.68 -20.47 22.50
C ALA A 21 -53.48 -19.91 23.71
N GLU A 22 -54.80 -20.02 23.71
CA GLU A 22 -55.64 -19.57 24.84
C GLU A 22 -55.61 -20.54 26.04
N GLN A 23 -55.38 -21.84 25.81
CA GLN A 23 -55.23 -22.81 26.92
C GLN A 23 -53.91 -22.61 27.70
N LEU A 24 -52.87 -22.08 27.06
CA LEU A 24 -51.56 -21.85 27.70
C LEU A 24 -51.53 -20.58 28.57
N GLN A 25 -52.45 -19.63 28.37
CA GLN A 25 -52.55 -18.44 29.21
C GLN A 25 -53.38 -18.65 30.49
N THR A 26 -54.20 -19.70 30.54
CA THR A 26 -55.15 -19.95 31.65
C THR A 26 -54.75 -21.10 32.58
N ALA A 27 -53.68 -21.85 32.27
CA ALA A 27 -53.23 -22.96 33.10
C ALA A 27 -52.35 -22.51 34.29
N PRO A 28 -52.66 -22.89 35.54
CA PRO A 28 -51.85 -22.54 36.70
C PRO A 28 -50.49 -23.26 36.68
N ARG A 29 -49.42 -22.47 36.86
CA ARG A 29 -48.03 -22.96 36.99
C ARG A 29 -47.87 -23.92 38.17
N VAL A 30 -47.40 -25.13 37.91
CA VAL A 30 -46.68 -25.94 38.90
C VAL A 30 -45.23 -26.07 38.43
N VAL A 31 -44.33 -25.39 39.14
CA VAL A 31 -42.89 -25.40 38.88
C VAL A 31 -42.26 -26.59 39.60
N THR A 32 -41.81 -27.61 38.86
CA THR A 32 -40.82 -28.57 39.35
C THR A 32 -39.50 -28.36 38.61
N HIS A 33 -38.56 -27.64 39.24
CA HIS A 33 -37.22 -27.47 38.70
C HIS A 33 -36.38 -28.74 38.91
N LYS A 34 -36.43 -29.68 37.96
CA LYS A 34 -35.28 -30.58 37.74
C LYS A 34 -34.21 -29.78 37.00
N LYS A 35 -33.15 -29.37 37.73
CA LYS A 35 -32.00 -28.63 37.21
C LYS A 35 -31.28 -29.51 36.17
N SER A 36 -31.62 -29.36 34.89
CA SER A 36 -30.92 -30.00 33.79
C SER A 36 -29.52 -29.39 33.68
N TRP A 37 -28.51 -30.13 34.11
CA TRP A 37 -27.09 -29.75 34.02
C TRP A 37 -26.57 -29.63 32.57
N LYS A 38 -27.37 -29.99 31.56
CA LYS A 38 -26.95 -29.92 30.15
C LYS A 38 -26.71 -28.48 29.66
N ARG A 39 -27.51 -27.52 30.11
CA ARG A 39 -27.38 -26.10 29.70
C ARG A 39 -26.14 -25.40 30.28
N PRO A 40 -25.82 -25.51 31.58
CA PRO A 40 -24.58 -24.93 32.10
C PRO A 40 -23.33 -25.64 31.56
N LEU A 41 -23.39 -26.95 31.27
CA LEU A 41 -22.28 -27.67 30.61
C LEU A 41 -22.04 -27.22 29.17
N LEU A 42 -23.10 -26.96 28.40
CA LEU A 42 -22.97 -26.41 27.03
C LEU A 42 -22.41 -24.99 27.04
N VAL A 43 -22.85 -24.14 27.97
CA VAL A 43 -22.30 -22.78 28.11
C VAL A 43 -20.84 -22.84 28.57
N ALA A 44 -20.50 -23.72 29.52
CA ALA A 44 -19.11 -23.93 29.93
C ALA A 44 -18.25 -24.51 28.80
N ALA A 45 -18.79 -25.39 27.95
CA ALA A 45 -18.09 -25.92 26.78
C ALA A 45 -17.87 -24.86 25.70
N VAL A 46 -18.83 -23.96 25.47
CA VAL A 46 -18.67 -22.82 24.55
C VAL A 46 -17.68 -21.80 25.10
N ILE A 47 -17.73 -21.50 26.40
CA ILE A 47 -16.74 -20.64 27.06
C ILE A 47 -15.36 -21.29 27.04
N ALA A 48 -15.25 -22.59 27.27
CA ALA A 48 -14.00 -23.33 27.16
C ALA A 48 -13.49 -23.40 25.72
N LEU A 49 -14.36 -23.51 24.71
CA LEU A 49 -13.98 -23.44 23.29
C LEU A 49 -13.55 -22.02 22.89
N ALA A 50 -14.22 -20.99 23.40
CA ALA A 50 -13.83 -19.60 23.20
C ALA A 50 -12.51 -19.28 23.90
N LEU A 51 -12.30 -19.78 25.12
CA LEU A 51 -11.03 -19.67 25.85
C LEU A 51 -9.93 -20.56 25.25
N LEU A 52 -10.27 -21.69 24.61
CA LEU A 52 -9.35 -22.49 23.80
C LEU A 52 -9.06 -21.83 22.46
N LEU A 53 -9.96 -21.01 21.89
CA LEU A 53 -9.66 -20.21 20.69
C LEU A 53 -8.83 -18.96 21.04
N VAL A 54 -9.00 -18.41 22.24
CA VAL A 54 -8.15 -17.32 22.79
C VAL A 54 -6.82 -17.86 23.33
N GLY A 55 -6.75 -19.15 23.71
CA GLY A 55 -5.59 -19.83 24.28
C GLY A 55 -4.88 -20.83 23.35
N CYS A 56 -5.46 -21.14 22.19
CA CYS A 56 -4.73 -21.60 21.03
C CYS A 56 -4.03 -20.36 20.49
N ALA A 57 -2.84 -20.10 21.02
CA ALA A 57 -1.77 -19.72 20.13
C ALA A 57 -1.77 -20.79 19.04
N VAL A 58 -2.47 -20.52 17.93
CA VAL A 58 -1.99 -20.99 16.63
C VAL A 58 -0.54 -20.55 16.70
N ALA A 59 0.36 -21.52 16.84
CA ALA A 59 1.77 -21.26 16.67
C ALA A 59 1.86 -20.86 15.20
N TYR A 60 1.62 -19.58 14.93
CA TYR A 60 1.93 -18.96 13.67
C TYR A 60 3.45 -19.00 13.62
N ALA A 61 3.96 -20.13 13.15
CA ALA A 61 5.34 -20.25 12.80
C ALA A 61 5.51 -19.28 11.64
N LEU A 62 6.28 -18.23 11.89
CA LEU A 62 6.78 -17.40 10.84
C LEU A 62 7.56 -18.31 9.86
N THR A 63 7.36 -18.07 8.58
CA THR A 63 7.87 -18.88 7.46
C THR A 63 9.24 -18.39 7.01
N VAL A 64 9.46 -17.08 7.01
CA VAL A 64 10.75 -16.46 6.66
C VAL A 64 11.68 -16.44 7.88
N PHE A 65 11.13 -16.06 9.04
CA PHE A 65 11.86 -15.96 10.30
C PHE A 65 11.38 -17.01 11.29
N GLY A 66 12.20 -17.44 12.25
CA GLY A 66 11.77 -18.39 13.28
C GLY A 66 10.99 -17.75 14.44
N SER A 67 11.03 -16.42 14.57
CA SER A 67 10.35 -15.67 15.63
C SER A 67 10.25 -14.17 15.30
N PRO A 68 9.33 -13.41 15.95
CA PRO A 68 9.32 -11.95 15.86
C PRO A 68 10.67 -11.31 16.20
N ALA A 69 11.41 -11.86 17.15
CA ALA A 69 12.74 -11.37 17.53
C ALA A 69 13.73 -11.48 16.37
N GLU A 70 13.75 -12.65 15.72
CA GLU A 70 14.60 -12.90 14.55
C GLU A 70 14.19 -12.02 13.37
N MET A 71 12.89 -11.78 13.17
CA MET A 71 12.38 -10.86 12.14
C MET A 71 12.90 -9.44 12.35
N ILE A 72 12.70 -8.86 13.53
CA ILE A 72 13.19 -7.49 13.82
C ILE A 72 14.72 -7.41 13.70
N ALA A 73 15.43 -8.42 14.23
CA ALA A 73 16.89 -8.48 14.12
C ALA A 73 17.38 -8.71 12.68
N GLY A 74 16.66 -9.44 11.85
CA GLY A 74 17.01 -9.66 10.44
C GLY A 74 16.76 -8.42 9.59
N LEU A 75 15.62 -7.75 9.79
CA LEU A 75 15.25 -6.57 9.00
C LEU A 75 16.07 -5.34 9.38
N TYR A 76 16.28 -5.10 10.68
CA TYR A 76 16.93 -3.87 11.15
C TYR A 76 18.26 -4.11 11.86
N GLY A 77 18.64 -5.36 12.16
CA GLY A 77 19.91 -5.66 12.80
C GLY A 77 21.10 -5.63 11.86
N GLY A 78 22.29 -5.62 12.47
CA GLY A 78 23.58 -5.47 11.79
C GLY A 78 23.90 -4.01 11.48
N ALA A 79 25.17 -3.63 11.69
CA ALA A 79 25.67 -2.38 11.12
C ALA A 79 25.95 -2.63 9.63
N ASP A 80 25.37 -1.79 8.77
CA ASP A 80 25.64 -1.77 7.33
C ASP A 80 25.74 -0.32 6.88
N SER A 81 26.61 -0.03 5.92
CA SER A 81 26.84 1.35 5.49
C SER A 81 27.46 1.40 4.11
N ALA A 82 27.11 2.45 3.36
CA ALA A 82 27.78 2.81 2.12
C ALA A 82 28.16 4.30 2.14
N ALA A 83 29.33 4.61 1.59
CA ALA A 83 29.77 5.99 1.40
C ALA A 83 29.04 6.62 0.18
N PRO A 84 28.80 7.94 0.20
CA PRO A 84 28.29 8.64 -0.98
C PRO A 84 29.28 8.53 -2.14
N PHE A 85 28.76 8.49 -3.37
CA PHE A 85 29.57 8.43 -4.57
C PHE A 85 28.91 9.22 -5.71
N GLU A 86 29.71 9.58 -6.72
CA GLU A 86 29.21 10.22 -7.94
C GLU A 86 28.78 9.17 -8.96
N ASP A 87 27.58 9.31 -9.46
CA ASP A 87 27.06 8.51 -10.56
C ASP A 87 26.85 9.39 -11.79
N SER A 88 26.79 8.78 -12.97
CA SER A 88 26.65 9.52 -14.22
C SER A 88 25.84 8.73 -15.23
N ASP A 89 25.03 9.44 -16.00
CA ASP A 89 24.30 8.84 -17.10
C ASP A 89 25.30 8.41 -18.20
N PRO A 90 25.40 7.10 -18.52
CA PRO A 90 26.34 6.61 -19.53
C PRO A 90 26.07 7.20 -20.92
N ASP A 91 24.83 7.62 -21.20
CA ASP A 91 24.41 8.22 -22.46
C ASP A 91 24.52 9.75 -22.43
N ARG A 92 24.72 10.36 -21.25
CA ARG A 92 24.94 11.80 -21.06
C ARG A 92 26.18 12.04 -20.21
N PRO A 93 27.40 12.02 -20.79
CA PRO A 93 28.67 12.07 -20.03
C PRO A 93 28.92 13.36 -19.21
N ASN A 94 28.06 14.37 -19.31
CA ASN A 94 28.12 15.59 -18.49
C ASN A 94 27.02 15.66 -17.41
N ALA A 95 26.14 14.66 -17.34
CA ALA A 95 25.10 14.57 -16.32
C ALA A 95 25.60 13.62 -15.21
N ALA A 96 26.28 14.20 -14.22
CA ALA A 96 26.68 13.50 -13.00
C ALA A 96 25.82 13.98 -11.83
N TRP A 97 25.54 13.08 -10.89
CA TRP A 97 24.84 13.40 -9.65
C TRP A 97 25.43 12.60 -8.48
N THR A 98 25.37 13.21 -7.30
CA THR A 98 25.76 12.54 -6.06
C THR A 98 24.67 11.58 -5.62
N VAL A 99 25.06 10.34 -5.40
CA VAL A 99 24.25 9.31 -4.75
C VAL A 99 24.57 9.37 -3.26
N PRO A 100 23.59 9.66 -2.39
CA PRO A 100 23.81 9.65 -0.95
C PRO A 100 24.27 8.28 -0.46
N GLY A 101 25.15 8.29 0.55
CA GLY A 101 25.48 7.11 1.34
C GLY A 101 24.35 6.77 2.32
N TYR A 102 24.56 5.73 3.12
CA TYR A 102 23.68 5.37 4.23
C TYR A 102 24.47 4.73 5.36
N GLU A 103 23.91 4.76 6.55
CA GLU A 103 24.43 4.13 7.77
C GLU A 103 23.29 3.52 8.58
N LYS A 104 23.15 2.20 8.48
CA LYS A 104 22.19 1.42 9.23
C LYS A 104 22.68 1.23 10.67
N SER A 105 21.90 1.73 11.61
CA SER A 105 22.17 1.59 13.04
C SER A 105 21.72 0.23 13.57
N PRO A 106 22.53 -0.45 14.40
CA PRO A 106 22.10 -1.69 15.04
C PRO A 106 20.85 -1.49 15.90
N VAL A 107 19.93 -2.45 15.87
CA VAL A 107 18.74 -2.41 16.73
C VAL A 107 19.14 -2.57 18.20
N GLU A 108 18.74 -1.60 19.02
CA GLU A 108 18.84 -1.74 20.46
C GLU A 108 17.91 -2.83 21.00
N GLU A 109 18.37 -3.60 21.97
CA GLU A 109 17.59 -4.73 22.52
C GLU A 109 16.21 -4.29 23.03
N THR A 110 16.11 -3.12 23.68
CA THR A 110 14.85 -2.58 24.17
C THR A 110 13.87 -2.23 23.05
N VAL A 111 14.38 -1.65 21.95
CA VAL A 111 13.57 -1.34 20.76
C VAL A 111 13.11 -2.62 20.08
N ALA A 112 14.01 -3.61 19.96
CA ALA A 112 13.65 -4.91 19.41
C ALA A 112 12.56 -5.59 20.24
N GLN A 113 12.68 -5.60 21.56
CA GLN A 113 11.69 -6.19 22.47
C GLN A 113 10.33 -5.49 22.39
N GLU A 114 10.31 -4.19 22.15
CA GLU A 114 9.08 -3.44 21.96
C GLU A 114 8.43 -3.75 20.62
N LEU A 115 9.17 -3.65 19.52
CA LEU A 115 8.67 -3.91 18.16
C LEU A 115 8.16 -5.35 17.98
N GLN A 116 8.76 -6.32 18.67
CA GLN A 116 8.28 -7.72 18.66
C GLN A 116 6.82 -7.88 19.04
N LYS A 117 6.29 -6.99 19.91
CA LYS A 117 4.88 -7.02 20.36
C LYS A 117 3.90 -6.60 19.27
N TRP A 118 4.39 -5.90 18.26
CA TRP A 118 3.62 -5.37 17.14
C TRP A 118 3.63 -6.27 15.91
N VAL A 119 4.47 -7.31 15.92
CA VAL A 119 4.52 -8.30 14.83
C VAL A 119 3.25 -9.13 14.83
N SER A 120 2.48 -9.00 13.76
CA SER A 120 1.24 -9.73 13.54
C SER A 120 1.45 -10.79 12.46
N PRO A 121 1.33 -12.09 12.80
CA PRO A 121 1.45 -13.15 11.81
C PRO A 121 0.24 -13.20 10.87
N VAL A 122 0.49 -13.59 9.63
CA VAL A 122 -0.52 -13.78 8.58
C VAL A 122 -0.59 -15.24 8.18
N GLY A 123 0.52 -15.81 7.67
CA GLY A 123 0.63 -17.21 7.26
C GLY A 123 -0.36 -17.65 6.18
N LYS A 124 -0.70 -16.75 5.24
CA LYS A 124 -1.60 -17.03 4.11
C LYS A 124 -0.80 -17.13 2.82
N SER A 125 -1.27 -17.95 1.88
CA SER A 125 -0.61 -18.13 0.60
C SER A 125 -1.59 -18.11 -0.56
N ILE A 126 -1.09 -17.68 -1.72
CA ILE A 126 -1.72 -17.80 -3.04
C ILE A 126 -0.70 -18.44 -3.99
N SER A 127 -1.18 -19.11 -5.04
CA SER A 127 -0.33 -19.84 -5.98
C SER A 127 -0.85 -19.71 -7.41
N THR A 128 0.09 -19.72 -8.35
CA THR A 128 -0.16 -20.00 -9.77
C THR A 128 0.42 -21.36 -10.13
N ASP A 129 0.47 -21.70 -11.41
CA ASP A 129 1.10 -22.94 -11.89
C ASP A 129 2.59 -23.04 -11.55
N SER A 130 3.30 -21.91 -11.43
CA SER A 130 4.75 -21.89 -11.21
C SER A 130 5.19 -21.14 -9.96
N TYR A 131 4.37 -20.20 -9.45
CA TYR A 131 4.68 -19.41 -8.26
C TYR A 131 3.83 -19.83 -7.06
N THR A 132 4.41 -19.72 -5.87
CA THR A 132 3.67 -19.71 -4.61
C THR A 132 4.17 -18.56 -3.76
N LEU A 133 3.27 -17.64 -3.42
CA LEU A 133 3.55 -16.51 -2.55
C LEU A 133 2.95 -16.79 -1.18
N THR A 134 3.77 -16.70 -0.14
CA THR A 134 3.35 -16.77 1.26
C THR A 134 3.58 -15.43 1.93
N VAL A 135 2.51 -14.85 2.45
CA VAL A 135 2.55 -13.65 3.30
C VAL A 135 2.76 -14.08 4.73
N ASP A 136 3.88 -13.67 5.31
CA ASP A 136 4.38 -14.20 6.56
C ASP A 136 3.84 -13.42 7.77
N ALA A 137 4.29 -12.18 7.94
CA ALA A 137 3.88 -11.28 9.01
C ALA A 137 4.03 -9.83 8.63
N TYR A 138 3.38 -8.95 9.38
CA TYR A 138 3.47 -7.52 9.21
C TYR A 138 3.60 -6.78 10.54
N VAL A 139 4.09 -5.54 10.46
CA VAL A 139 3.95 -4.51 11.49
C VAL A 139 3.28 -3.31 10.84
N TYR A 140 2.36 -2.67 11.56
CA TYR A 140 1.63 -1.51 11.06
C TYR A 140 1.38 -0.52 12.18
N ASP A 141 1.63 0.75 11.90
CA ASP A 141 1.32 1.88 12.76
C ASP A 141 0.15 2.68 12.17
N SER A 142 -1.00 2.67 12.85
CA SER A 142 -2.21 3.36 12.34
C SER A 142 -2.09 4.89 12.31
N THR A 143 -1.18 5.48 13.10
CA THR A 143 -1.02 6.95 13.18
C THR A 143 -0.27 7.50 11.97
N THR A 144 0.82 6.86 11.57
CA THR A 144 1.59 7.22 10.37
C THR A 144 1.13 6.48 9.13
N GLN A 145 0.31 5.45 9.31
CA GLN A 145 -0.13 4.50 8.29
C GLN A 145 1.03 3.77 7.62
N CYS A 146 2.18 3.72 8.30
CA CYS A 146 3.37 3.03 7.82
C CYS A 146 3.43 1.62 8.37
N GLY A 147 4.01 0.74 7.57
CA GLY A 147 4.26 -0.60 7.99
C GLY A 147 5.26 -1.31 7.11
N PHE A 148 5.48 -2.56 7.44
CA PHE A 148 6.17 -3.49 6.58
C PHE A 148 5.51 -4.85 6.63
N ILE A 149 5.64 -5.61 5.55
CA ILE A 149 5.13 -6.97 5.43
C ILE A 149 6.21 -7.86 4.82
N THR A 150 6.46 -9.01 5.43
CA THR A 150 7.47 -9.98 4.96
C THR A 150 6.80 -11.09 4.19
N MET A 151 7.42 -11.50 3.09
CA MET A 151 6.89 -12.51 2.18
C MET A 151 7.97 -13.48 1.72
N LEU A 152 7.53 -14.68 1.37
CA LEU A 152 8.33 -15.69 0.69
C LEU A 152 7.64 -16.05 -0.62
N LEU A 153 8.31 -15.77 -1.73
CA LEU A 153 7.92 -16.22 -3.05
C LEU A 153 8.77 -17.42 -3.44
N THR A 154 8.15 -18.53 -3.85
CA THR A 154 8.85 -19.71 -4.35
C THR A 154 8.48 -19.96 -5.80
N HIS A 155 9.44 -20.44 -6.59
CA HIS A 155 9.25 -20.77 -8.00
C HIS A 155 9.90 -22.12 -8.35
N ASP A 156 9.35 -22.82 -9.34
CA ASP A 156 9.87 -24.13 -9.77
C ASP A 156 11.22 -24.06 -10.49
N ALA A 157 11.58 -22.89 -11.01
CA ALA A 157 12.85 -22.60 -11.67
C ALA A 157 13.56 -21.41 -10.99
N PRO A 158 14.86 -21.18 -11.26
CA PRO A 158 15.56 -20.02 -10.73
C PRO A 158 14.81 -18.71 -10.99
N ILE A 159 14.67 -17.87 -9.98
CA ILE A 159 14.07 -16.54 -10.05
C ILE A 159 15.16 -15.56 -10.47
N GLU A 160 14.97 -14.90 -11.60
CA GLU A 160 15.87 -13.81 -12.00
C GLU A 160 15.61 -12.59 -11.12
N LEU A 161 16.67 -12.10 -10.49
CA LEU A 161 16.62 -10.92 -9.62
C LEU A 161 17.29 -9.77 -10.32
N SER A 162 16.61 -8.62 -10.34
CA SER A 162 17.18 -7.33 -10.69
C SER A 162 17.21 -6.44 -9.44
N PRO A 163 18.13 -6.71 -8.48
CA PRO A 163 18.26 -5.86 -7.32
C PRO A 163 18.82 -4.50 -7.76
N GLY A 164 18.07 -3.45 -7.48
CA GLY A 164 18.56 -2.09 -7.43
C GLY A 164 19.48 -1.87 -6.23
N ARG A 165 19.68 -0.60 -5.87
CA ARG A 165 20.62 -0.21 -4.81
C ARG A 165 20.11 -0.65 -3.44
N ASN A 166 21.04 -1.05 -2.57
CA ASN A 166 20.76 -1.36 -1.16
C ASN A 166 19.68 -2.43 -1.00
N ASN A 167 19.72 -3.48 -1.82
CA ASN A 167 18.75 -4.58 -1.83
C ASN A 167 17.32 -4.20 -2.25
N LEU A 168 17.08 -2.96 -2.68
CA LEU A 168 15.82 -2.57 -3.30
C LEU A 168 15.58 -3.46 -4.52
N LEU A 169 14.41 -4.05 -4.65
CA LEU A 169 14.05 -4.86 -5.81
C LEU A 169 13.46 -3.94 -6.89
N GLY A 170 14.03 -3.99 -8.10
CA GLY A 170 13.53 -3.20 -9.23
C GLY A 170 12.14 -3.67 -9.69
N SER A 171 11.87 -4.97 -9.58
CA SER A 171 10.56 -5.58 -9.75
C SER A 171 10.46 -6.84 -8.89
N VAL A 172 9.23 -7.19 -8.54
CA VAL A 172 8.83 -8.50 -8.01
C VAL A 172 7.55 -8.89 -8.74
N PRO A 173 7.32 -10.17 -9.06
CA PRO A 173 6.10 -10.63 -9.72
C PRO A 173 4.95 -10.70 -8.71
N VAL A 174 4.67 -9.57 -8.05
CA VAL A 174 3.67 -9.43 -6.97
C VAL A 174 3.12 -8.01 -7.02
N ASN A 175 1.79 -7.89 -7.04
CA ASN A 175 1.07 -6.63 -6.98
C ASN A 175 0.68 -6.26 -5.55
N PHE A 176 0.78 -4.98 -5.25
CA PHE A 176 0.33 -4.37 -4.00
C PHE A 176 -0.65 -3.24 -4.31
N ASN A 177 -1.78 -3.20 -3.60
CA ASN A 177 -2.73 -2.08 -3.73
C ASN A 177 -2.33 -0.82 -2.95
N GLN A 178 -1.21 -0.87 -2.21
CA GLN A 178 -0.67 0.23 -1.42
C GLN A 178 0.70 0.65 -1.96
N TYR A 179 1.10 1.89 -1.69
CA TYR A 179 2.41 2.38 -2.10
C TYR A 179 3.51 1.91 -1.16
N GLY A 180 4.66 1.58 -1.74
CA GLY A 180 5.80 1.07 -0.99
C GLY A 180 6.87 0.52 -1.91
N TYR A 181 7.89 -0.06 -1.29
CA TYR A 181 9.04 -0.62 -1.98
C TYR A 181 9.43 -1.97 -1.39
N ALA A 182 9.84 -2.88 -2.26
CA ALA A 182 10.27 -4.23 -1.91
C ALA A 182 11.78 -4.29 -1.70
N TYR A 183 12.23 -4.88 -0.60
CA TYR A 183 13.64 -5.06 -0.27
C TYR A 183 13.95 -6.54 -0.06
N LEU A 184 15.00 -7.02 -0.71
CA LEU A 184 15.50 -8.38 -0.60
C LEU A 184 15.94 -8.68 0.84
N ILE A 185 15.70 -9.91 1.31
CA ILE A 185 16.30 -10.50 2.51
C ILE A 185 17.35 -11.52 2.03
N PRO A 186 18.62 -11.13 1.86
CA PRO A 186 19.61 -11.96 1.18
C PRO A 186 19.85 -13.30 1.87
N GLU A 187 19.85 -13.31 3.21
CA GLU A 187 20.18 -14.49 4.03
C GLU A 187 19.07 -15.56 4.00
N LYS A 188 17.89 -15.19 3.49
CA LYS A 188 16.70 -16.04 3.38
C LYS A 188 16.32 -16.35 1.93
N THR A 189 17.10 -15.84 0.97
CA THR A 189 16.89 -16.01 -0.47
C THR A 189 17.77 -17.14 -1.02
N THR A 190 17.23 -17.92 -1.96
CA THR A 190 17.95 -18.93 -2.75
C THR A 190 17.55 -18.79 -4.22
N ASP A 191 18.16 -19.57 -5.12
CA ASP A 191 17.84 -19.52 -6.55
C ASP A 191 16.34 -19.67 -6.83
N THR A 192 15.61 -20.49 -6.08
CA THR A 192 14.18 -20.77 -6.28
C THR A 192 13.27 -20.17 -5.22
N GLN A 193 13.82 -19.37 -4.29
CA GLN A 193 13.08 -18.78 -3.19
C GLN A 193 13.50 -17.32 -3.00
N LEU A 194 12.58 -16.40 -3.22
CA LEU A 194 12.76 -14.98 -2.99
C LEU A 194 12.10 -14.57 -1.66
N ALA A 195 12.92 -14.26 -0.66
CA ALA A 195 12.46 -13.69 0.59
C ALA A 195 12.63 -12.17 0.56
N PHE A 196 11.58 -11.42 0.83
CA PHE A 196 11.61 -9.96 0.75
C PHE A 196 10.63 -9.30 1.72
N THR A 197 10.86 -8.01 1.96
CA THR A 197 9.99 -7.16 2.79
C THR A 197 9.47 -6.01 1.96
N TYR A 198 8.16 -5.80 1.97
CA TYR A 198 7.55 -4.63 1.38
C TYR A 198 7.28 -3.60 2.47
N TYR A 199 7.96 -2.47 2.38
CA TYR A 199 7.76 -1.33 3.27
C TYR A 199 6.76 -0.38 2.63
N PHE A 200 5.68 -0.08 3.33
CA PHE A 200 4.53 0.60 2.72
C PHE A 200 4.01 1.75 3.56
N ARG A 201 3.30 2.65 2.88
CA ARG A 201 2.35 3.59 3.47
C ARG A 201 0.97 3.22 2.97
N ALA A 202 0.07 2.87 3.87
CA ALA A 202 -1.33 2.61 3.56
C ALA A 202 -2.03 3.93 3.25
N ASP A 203 -2.51 4.04 2.03
CA ASP A 203 -3.28 5.17 1.55
C ASP A 203 -4.76 4.93 1.85
N MET A 204 -5.39 5.86 2.57
CA MET A 204 -6.83 5.84 2.85
C MET A 204 -7.64 5.74 1.55
N GLN A 205 -7.11 6.28 0.44
CA GLN A 205 -7.72 6.19 -0.86
C GLN A 205 -7.90 4.73 -1.33
N ASN A 206 -6.89 3.90 -1.06
CA ASN A 206 -6.84 2.48 -1.41
C ASN A 206 -7.40 1.57 -0.31
N GLY A 207 -7.85 2.13 0.81
CA GLY A 207 -8.64 1.47 1.86
C GLY A 207 -7.83 0.86 2.99
N THR A 208 -8.51 0.20 3.91
CA THR A 208 -7.93 -0.30 5.17
C THR A 208 -7.34 -1.72 5.07
N ASN A 209 -7.39 -2.35 3.89
CA ASN A 209 -6.76 -3.64 3.65
C ASN A 209 -5.55 -3.47 2.72
N LEU A 210 -4.46 -4.16 3.07
CA LEU A 210 -3.36 -4.42 2.17
C LEU A 210 -3.68 -5.70 1.39
N LEU A 211 -3.81 -5.56 0.09
CA LEU A 211 -4.07 -6.66 -0.85
C LEU A 211 -2.78 -7.00 -1.58
N VAL A 212 -2.47 -8.29 -1.60
CA VAL A 212 -1.29 -8.84 -2.27
C VAL A 212 -1.75 -9.90 -3.26
N SER A 213 -1.41 -9.75 -4.53
CA SER A 213 -1.80 -10.67 -5.61
C SER A 213 -0.65 -10.90 -6.58
N PHE A 214 -0.82 -11.84 -7.51
CA PHE A 214 0.05 -11.92 -8.68
C PHE A 214 -0.37 -10.89 -9.74
N PRO A 215 0.57 -10.44 -10.60
CA PRO A 215 0.21 -9.74 -11.82
C PRO A 215 -0.46 -10.68 -12.82
N ASP A 216 -1.10 -10.10 -13.82
CA ASP A 216 -1.51 -10.84 -15.01
C ASP A 216 -0.24 -11.16 -15.83
N PHE A 217 0.30 -12.36 -15.65
CA PHE A 217 1.51 -12.81 -16.34
C PHE A 217 1.35 -12.86 -17.87
N GLU A 218 0.13 -13.03 -18.39
CA GLU A 218 -0.09 -12.98 -19.83
C GLU A 218 -0.02 -11.56 -20.36
N GLU A 219 -0.51 -10.59 -19.57
CA GLU A 219 -0.37 -9.17 -19.87
C GLU A 219 1.10 -8.73 -19.82
N GLU A 220 1.84 -9.10 -18.77
CA GLU A 220 3.27 -8.81 -18.66
C GLU A 220 4.04 -9.36 -19.87
N ALA A 221 3.76 -10.61 -20.28
CA ALA A 221 4.39 -11.21 -21.45
C ALA A 221 4.08 -10.45 -22.76
N LYS A 222 2.84 -9.96 -22.94
CA LYS A 222 2.47 -9.13 -24.11
C LYS A 222 3.19 -7.78 -24.08
N TRP A 223 3.30 -7.17 -22.89
CA TRP A 223 4.04 -5.93 -22.70
C TRP A 223 5.53 -6.08 -22.96
N GLU A 224 6.14 -7.17 -22.52
CA GLU A 224 7.54 -7.49 -22.81
C GLU A 224 7.77 -7.69 -24.31
N GLU A 225 6.90 -8.44 -24.99
CA GLU A 225 6.95 -8.61 -26.45
C GLU A 225 6.79 -7.28 -27.18
N TYR A 226 5.88 -6.42 -26.71
CA TYR A 226 5.71 -5.06 -27.22
C TYR A 226 7.00 -4.23 -27.07
N GLU A 227 7.58 -4.15 -25.86
CA GLU A 227 8.80 -3.38 -25.62
C GLU A 227 10.03 -3.94 -26.34
N GLU A 228 10.15 -5.27 -26.49
CA GLU A 228 11.24 -5.91 -27.24
C GLU A 228 11.19 -5.55 -28.73
N ASN A 229 9.99 -5.56 -29.32
CA ASN A 229 9.80 -5.28 -30.75
C ASN A 229 9.81 -3.78 -31.07
N ARG A 230 9.39 -2.94 -30.12
CA ARG A 230 9.19 -1.49 -30.31
C ARG A 230 10.38 -0.77 -30.93
N PRO A 231 11.65 -0.94 -30.50
CA PRO A 231 12.79 -0.23 -31.10
C PRO A 231 12.96 -0.51 -32.60
N ALA A 232 12.83 -1.79 -33.01
CA ALA A 232 13.03 -2.19 -34.41
C ALA A 232 11.86 -1.75 -35.30
N GLU A 233 10.63 -1.89 -34.80
CA GLU A 233 9.43 -1.52 -35.55
C GLU A 233 9.26 0.00 -35.68
N VAL A 234 9.51 0.75 -34.61
CA VAL A 234 9.51 2.22 -34.66
C VAL A 234 10.55 2.72 -35.66
N GLU A 235 11.75 2.13 -35.71
CA GLU A 235 12.75 2.52 -36.71
C GLU A 235 12.30 2.18 -38.14
N ALA A 236 11.67 1.03 -38.35
CA ALA A 236 11.12 0.67 -39.67
C ALA A 236 10.00 1.63 -40.12
N ILE A 237 9.09 2.00 -39.22
CA ILE A 237 8.04 2.99 -39.48
C ILE A 237 8.65 4.37 -39.73
N ARG A 238 9.66 4.77 -38.95
CA ARG A 238 10.38 6.05 -39.13
C ARG A 238 11.03 6.14 -40.51
N GLU A 239 11.70 5.10 -40.97
CA GLU A 239 12.31 5.07 -42.31
C GLU A 239 11.26 5.09 -43.43
N ARG A 240 10.11 4.44 -43.23
CA ARG A 240 8.97 4.53 -44.15
C ARG A 240 8.43 5.97 -44.21
N LEU A 241 8.20 6.60 -43.06
CA LEU A 241 7.68 7.97 -42.97
C LEU A 241 8.63 8.99 -43.61
N LYS A 242 9.96 8.80 -43.51
CA LYS A 242 10.95 9.63 -44.21
C LYS A 242 10.87 9.55 -45.74
N GLN A 243 10.33 8.46 -46.28
CA GLN A 243 10.09 8.29 -47.72
C GLN A 243 8.73 8.86 -48.15
N GLU A 244 7.73 8.81 -47.27
CA GLU A 244 6.35 9.20 -47.54
C GLU A 244 6.08 10.68 -47.31
N LEU A 245 6.77 11.30 -46.36
CA LEU A 245 6.50 12.66 -45.90
C LEU A 245 7.72 13.56 -46.03
N THR A 246 7.50 14.78 -46.51
CA THR A 246 8.47 15.85 -46.37
C THR A 246 8.59 16.28 -44.90
N PRO A 247 9.70 16.92 -44.50
CA PRO A 247 9.87 17.39 -43.12
C PRO A 247 8.76 18.36 -42.67
N GLN A 248 8.24 19.17 -43.61
CA GLN A 248 7.13 20.09 -43.31
C GLN A 248 5.82 19.33 -43.03
N GLU A 249 5.51 18.30 -43.83
CA GLU A 249 4.30 17.49 -43.62
C GLU A 249 4.37 16.67 -42.33
N ALA A 250 5.57 16.21 -41.94
CA ALA A 250 5.78 15.53 -40.66
C ALA A 250 5.52 16.49 -39.48
N ALA A 251 6.07 17.71 -39.53
CA ALA A 251 5.82 18.73 -38.52
C ALA A 251 4.34 19.13 -38.43
N GLU A 252 3.64 19.28 -39.56
CA GLU A 252 2.19 19.58 -39.59
C GLU A 252 1.36 18.44 -38.96
N LYS A 253 1.75 17.18 -39.16
CA LYS A 253 1.10 16.04 -38.50
C LYS A 253 1.35 16.02 -36.99
N MET A 254 2.57 16.34 -36.55
CA MET A 254 2.89 16.45 -35.12
C MET A 254 2.09 17.57 -34.44
N GLU A 255 1.91 18.70 -35.12
CA GLU A 255 1.04 19.78 -34.66
C GLU A 255 -0.43 19.33 -34.55
N ALA A 256 -0.93 18.60 -35.55
CA ALA A 256 -2.30 18.06 -35.55
C ALA A 256 -2.55 17.04 -34.42
N LEU A 257 -1.53 16.28 -34.02
CA LEU A 257 -1.58 15.37 -32.86
C LEU A 257 -1.45 16.09 -31.51
N GLY A 258 -1.34 17.42 -31.51
CA GLY A 258 -1.29 18.23 -30.29
C GLY A 258 0.10 18.42 -29.69
N TYR A 259 1.16 17.92 -30.34
CA TYR A 259 2.54 18.12 -29.85
C TYR A 259 3.03 19.57 -30.06
N GLY A 260 2.37 20.37 -30.91
CA GLY A 260 2.75 21.76 -31.23
C GLY A 260 2.39 22.84 -30.19
N SER A 261 1.42 22.59 -29.28
CA SER A 261 0.93 23.63 -28.36
C SER A 261 1.66 23.70 -27.00
N GLY A 262 2.56 22.77 -26.71
CA GLY A 262 3.16 22.58 -25.38
C GLY A 262 4.68 22.55 -25.29
N GLY A 263 5.43 22.81 -26.38
CA GLY A 263 6.89 22.85 -26.32
C GLY A 263 7.64 22.02 -27.37
N TYR A 264 6.99 21.56 -28.45
CA TYR A 264 7.72 21.03 -29.59
C TYR A 264 8.46 22.18 -30.32
N THR A 265 9.79 22.24 -30.14
CA THR A 265 10.66 23.30 -30.69
C THR A 265 11.17 23.01 -32.09
N GLY A 266 10.87 21.82 -32.65
CA GLY A 266 11.52 21.31 -33.87
C GLY A 266 12.94 20.81 -33.64
N GLU A 267 13.42 20.71 -32.40
CA GLU A 267 14.75 20.19 -32.05
C GLU A 267 14.82 18.66 -32.00
N TYR A 268 13.65 17.99 -32.00
CA TYR A 268 13.52 16.54 -31.92
C TYR A 268 13.14 15.92 -33.27
N ASP A 269 13.36 14.62 -33.45
CA ASP A 269 13.04 13.94 -34.71
C ASP A 269 11.53 13.67 -34.85
N ASP A 270 10.83 14.55 -35.58
CA ASP A 270 9.42 14.41 -35.97
C ASP A 270 9.05 12.99 -36.45
N TYR A 271 9.91 12.38 -37.25
CA TYR A 271 9.65 11.06 -37.83
C TYR A 271 9.68 9.97 -36.78
N TYR A 272 10.54 10.09 -35.76
CA TYR A 272 10.58 9.14 -34.65
C TYR A 272 9.29 9.21 -33.82
N TYR A 273 8.83 10.41 -33.47
CA TYR A 273 7.62 10.56 -32.67
C TYR A 273 6.35 10.14 -33.42
N LEU A 274 6.25 10.46 -34.71
CA LEU A 274 5.15 9.95 -35.55
C LEU A 274 5.20 8.43 -35.65
N ALA A 275 6.38 7.85 -35.81
CA ALA A 275 6.55 6.41 -35.88
C ALA A 275 6.17 5.71 -34.56
N ALA A 276 6.62 6.25 -33.43
CA ALA A 276 6.24 5.80 -32.10
C ALA A 276 4.72 5.88 -31.91
N HIS A 277 4.10 7.02 -32.25
CA HIS A 277 2.65 7.16 -32.15
C HIS A 277 1.89 6.17 -33.04
N GLU A 278 2.32 5.94 -34.29
CA GLU A 278 1.68 4.95 -35.16
C GLU A 278 1.83 3.52 -34.62
N TYR A 279 2.99 3.17 -34.10
CA TYR A 279 3.24 1.87 -33.45
C TYR A 279 2.35 1.69 -32.22
N ASP A 280 2.38 2.65 -31.29
CA ASP A 280 1.62 2.63 -30.05
C ASP A 280 0.10 2.57 -30.33
N ALA A 281 -0.38 3.24 -31.39
CA ALA A 281 -1.78 3.20 -31.81
C ALA A 281 -2.19 1.85 -32.46
N ALA A 282 -1.27 1.20 -33.17
CA ALA A 282 -1.53 -0.12 -33.76
C ALA A 282 -1.66 -1.22 -32.70
N HIS A 283 -0.97 -1.06 -31.57
CA HIS A 283 -0.93 -2.00 -30.45
C HIS A 283 -1.78 -1.55 -29.26
N SER A 284 -2.65 -0.54 -29.43
CA SER A 284 -3.41 0.04 -28.32
C SER A 284 -4.36 -0.96 -27.63
N ALA A 285 -4.80 -2.01 -28.35
CA ALA A 285 -5.64 -3.07 -27.83
C ALA A 285 -4.84 -4.10 -27.01
N ASP A 286 -3.55 -4.28 -27.31
CA ASP A 286 -2.66 -5.18 -26.58
C ASP A 286 -2.23 -4.60 -25.22
N ARG A 287 -2.55 -3.31 -24.98
CA ARG A 287 -2.28 -2.57 -23.75
C ARG A 287 -3.36 -2.64 -22.68
N LEU A 288 -4.54 -3.22 -22.97
CA LEU A 288 -5.64 -3.30 -22.01
C LEU A 288 -5.70 -4.71 -21.43
N SER A 289 -5.50 -4.82 -20.12
CA SER A 289 -5.58 -6.07 -19.38
C SER A 289 -7.02 -6.58 -19.24
N GLU A 290 -7.19 -7.86 -18.91
CA GLU A 290 -8.51 -8.38 -18.56
C GLU A 290 -9.09 -7.66 -17.34
N GLU A 291 -8.23 -7.33 -16.35
CA GLU A 291 -8.57 -6.49 -15.22
C GLU A 291 -9.10 -5.12 -15.66
N ASP A 292 -8.41 -4.44 -16.58
CA ASP A 292 -8.79 -3.10 -17.06
C ASP A 292 -10.14 -3.14 -17.78
N LEU A 293 -10.37 -4.17 -18.60
CA LEU A 293 -11.63 -4.36 -19.31
C LEU A 293 -12.79 -4.62 -18.33
N GLU A 294 -12.57 -5.45 -17.31
CA GLU A 294 -13.59 -5.73 -16.30
C GLU A 294 -13.88 -4.47 -15.46
N ARG A 295 -12.84 -3.75 -15.04
CA ARG A 295 -13.01 -2.49 -14.29
C ARG A 295 -13.72 -1.43 -15.11
N GLN A 296 -13.43 -1.28 -16.40
CA GLN A 296 -14.18 -0.38 -17.29
C GLN A 296 -15.65 -0.81 -17.43
N ALA A 297 -15.92 -2.11 -17.51
CA ALA A 297 -17.29 -2.63 -17.54
C ALA A 297 -18.05 -2.36 -16.23
N LEU A 298 -17.38 -2.52 -15.08
CA LEU A 298 -17.93 -2.18 -13.76
C LEU A 298 -18.18 -0.68 -13.63
N GLU A 299 -17.25 0.17 -14.06
CA GLU A 299 -17.42 1.63 -14.05
C GLU A 299 -18.64 2.04 -14.89
N LYS A 300 -18.75 1.51 -16.11
CA LYS A 300 -19.90 1.75 -16.99
C LYS A 300 -21.20 1.32 -16.33
N LYS A 301 -21.22 0.13 -15.71
CA LYS A 301 -22.38 -0.37 -14.97
C LYS A 301 -22.76 0.59 -13.83
N PHE A 302 -21.81 1.06 -13.03
CA PHE A 302 -22.09 2.02 -11.96
C PHE A 302 -22.64 3.34 -12.50
N ARG A 303 -22.15 3.83 -13.64
CA ARG A 303 -22.69 5.03 -14.31
C ARG A 303 -24.13 4.86 -14.81
N GLU A 304 -24.55 3.63 -15.11
CA GLU A 304 -25.93 3.32 -15.49
C GLU A 304 -26.85 3.14 -14.25
N GLU A 305 -26.30 2.64 -13.14
CA GLU A 305 -27.06 2.28 -11.93
C GLU A 305 -27.15 3.40 -10.89
N LEU A 306 -26.14 4.27 -10.80
CA LEU A 306 -26.02 5.31 -9.80
C LEU A 306 -26.05 6.70 -10.42
N THR A 307 -26.76 7.61 -9.79
CA THR A 307 -26.61 9.05 -10.05
C THR A 307 -25.23 9.56 -9.61
N PRO A 308 -24.74 10.66 -10.19
CA PRO A 308 -23.50 11.31 -9.74
C PRO A 308 -23.45 11.56 -8.23
N GLU A 309 -24.56 11.99 -7.64
CA GLU A 309 -24.68 12.27 -6.22
C GLU A 309 -24.57 11.00 -5.36
N GLU A 310 -25.21 9.91 -5.78
CA GLU A 310 -25.14 8.61 -5.09
C GLU A 310 -23.72 8.01 -5.15
N ALA A 311 -23.03 8.16 -6.28
CA ALA A 311 -21.64 7.70 -6.41
C ALA A 311 -20.72 8.47 -5.46
N VAL A 312 -20.89 9.79 -5.35
CA VAL A 312 -20.12 10.64 -4.42
C VAL A 312 -20.47 10.34 -2.96
N GLU A 313 -21.73 10.07 -2.63
CA GLU A 313 -22.13 9.65 -1.28
C GLU A 313 -21.44 8.34 -0.87
N GLN A 314 -21.37 7.37 -1.79
CA GLN A 314 -20.64 6.13 -1.54
C GLN A 314 -19.12 6.35 -1.40
N LEU A 315 -18.53 7.22 -2.22
CA LEU A 315 -17.12 7.61 -2.06
C LEU A 315 -16.87 8.22 -0.67
N ARG A 316 -17.72 9.14 -0.23
CA ARG A 316 -17.64 9.77 1.12
C ARG A 316 -17.82 8.76 2.24
N SER A 317 -18.67 7.76 2.06
CA SER A 317 -18.80 6.64 3.01
C SER A 317 -17.50 5.82 3.12
N LEU A 318 -16.76 5.66 2.02
CA LEU A 318 -15.50 4.92 1.99
C LEU A 318 -14.32 5.73 2.55
N TRP A 319 -14.23 7.01 2.21
CA TRP A 319 -13.05 7.85 2.46
C TRP A 319 -13.21 8.83 3.62
N GLY A 320 -14.46 9.11 4.03
CA GLY A 320 -14.78 10.20 4.94
C GLY A 320 -14.89 11.54 4.20
N ASP A 321 -15.69 12.46 4.76
CA ASP A 321 -15.96 13.77 4.15
C ASP A 321 -14.72 14.65 4.02
N GLU A 322 -13.88 14.65 5.06
CA GLU A 322 -12.69 15.51 5.15
C GLU A 322 -11.69 15.20 4.03
N LEU A 323 -11.39 13.91 3.80
CA LEU A 323 -10.45 13.49 2.76
C LEU A 323 -10.98 13.80 1.35
N VAL A 324 -12.28 13.61 1.12
CA VAL A 324 -12.92 13.95 -0.17
C VAL A 324 -12.85 15.46 -0.41
N ASP A 325 -13.19 16.26 0.59
CA ASP A 325 -13.18 17.72 0.44
C ASP A 325 -11.76 18.27 0.22
N GLU A 326 -10.76 17.74 0.92
CA GLU A 326 -9.36 18.11 0.73
C GLU A 326 -8.84 17.71 -0.66
N THR A 327 -9.12 16.47 -1.09
CA THR A 327 -8.59 15.92 -2.35
C THR A 327 -9.09 16.68 -3.57
N PHE A 328 -10.38 17.02 -3.61
CA PHE A 328 -11.00 17.61 -4.81
C PHE A 328 -11.16 19.13 -4.72
N GLY A 329 -11.06 19.76 -3.55
CA GLY A 329 -11.14 21.22 -3.42
C GLY A 329 -12.41 21.85 -4.04
N GLY A 330 -13.50 21.09 -4.12
CA GLY A 330 -14.75 21.50 -4.78
C GLY A 330 -14.87 21.21 -6.28
N GLN A 331 -13.88 20.57 -6.92
CA GLN A 331 -13.92 20.11 -8.32
C GLN A 331 -14.93 18.96 -8.49
N THR A 332 -16.20 19.32 -8.66
CA THR A 332 -17.31 18.36 -8.63
C THR A 332 -17.24 17.33 -9.76
N GLU A 333 -16.86 17.74 -10.98
CA GLU A 333 -16.75 16.81 -12.12
C GLU A 333 -15.64 15.78 -11.92
N GLU A 334 -14.47 16.21 -11.43
CA GLU A 334 -13.34 15.32 -11.12
C GLU A 334 -13.68 14.38 -9.97
N MET A 335 -14.30 14.89 -8.90
CA MET A 335 -14.79 14.10 -7.78
C MET A 335 -15.77 13.00 -8.23
N THR A 336 -16.74 13.35 -9.07
CA THR A 336 -17.71 12.38 -9.60
C THR A 336 -17.05 11.32 -10.48
N ALA A 337 -16.17 11.72 -11.40
CA ALA A 337 -15.45 10.76 -12.24
C ALA A 337 -14.61 9.80 -11.39
N PHE A 338 -13.93 10.35 -10.39
CA PHE A 338 -13.12 9.60 -9.45
C PHE A 338 -13.96 8.64 -8.58
N ALA A 339 -15.15 9.05 -8.16
CA ALA A 339 -16.07 8.20 -7.41
C ALA A 339 -16.42 6.91 -8.18
N TYR A 340 -16.79 7.02 -9.46
CA TYR A 340 -17.09 5.85 -10.29
C TYR A 340 -15.88 4.92 -10.46
N LEU A 341 -14.69 5.48 -10.72
CA LEU A 341 -13.44 4.72 -10.84
C LEU A 341 -13.13 3.96 -9.55
N THR A 342 -13.31 4.61 -8.40
CA THR A 342 -13.07 4.01 -7.07
C THR A 342 -14.04 2.87 -6.81
N LEU A 343 -15.32 3.07 -7.05
CA LEU A 343 -16.34 2.03 -6.86
C LEU A 343 -16.10 0.84 -7.77
N ALA A 344 -15.72 1.07 -9.03
CA ALA A 344 -15.35 0.01 -9.97
C ALA A 344 -14.14 -0.80 -9.46
N LYS A 345 -13.08 -0.12 -9.02
CA LYS A 345 -11.90 -0.77 -8.42
C LYS A 345 -12.29 -1.62 -7.20
N ARG A 346 -13.13 -1.08 -6.30
CA ARG A 346 -13.61 -1.83 -5.11
C ARG A 346 -14.44 -3.04 -5.46
N ALA A 347 -15.32 -2.92 -6.44
CA ALA A 347 -16.15 -4.03 -6.88
C ALA A 347 -15.30 -5.15 -7.49
N TYR A 348 -14.28 -4.79 -8.28
CA TYR A 348 -13.29 -5.72 -8.82
C TYR A 348 -12.52 -6.42 -7.69
N GLU A 349 -11.89 -5.66 -6.79
CA GLU A 349 -11.17 -6.20 -5.63
C GLU A 349 -12.07 -7.17 -4.85
N GLN A 350 -13.32 -6.80 -4.59
CA GLN A 350 -14.27 -7.64 -3.86
C GLN A 350 -14.65 -8.92 -4.60
N ALA A 351 -14.77 -8.87 -5.93
CA ALA A 351 -15.11 -10.02 -6.76
C ALA A 351 -13.96 -11.04 -6.85
N HIS A 352 -12.72 -10.56 -6.77
CA HIS A 352 -11.49 -11.36 -6.93
C HIS A 352 -10.73 -11.60 -5.61
N MET A 353 -11.40 -11.47 -4.46
CA MET A 353 -10.78 -11.65 -3.13
C MET A 353 -10.19 -13.04 -2.90
N ASP A 354 -10.65 -14.07 -3.62
CA ASP A 354 -10.10 -15.43 -3.54
C ASP A 354 -8.76 -15.61 -4.26
N GLU A 355 -8.42 -14.67 -5.14
CA GLU A 355 -7.13 -14.62 -5.85
C GLU A 355 -6.08 -13.76 -5.11
N MET A 356 -6.47 -13.14 -3.99
CA MET A 356 -5.65 -12.18 -3.25
C MET A 356 -5.41 -12.62 -1.80
N VAL A 357 -4.23 -12.31 -1.27
CA VAL A 357 -4.03 -12.29 0.18
C VAL A 357 -4.47 -10.93 0.72
N CYS A 358 -5.60 -10.94 1.42
CA CYS A 358 -6.09 -9.77 2.16
C CYS A 358 -5.53 -9.77 3.60
N VAL A 359 -4.80 -8.69 3.92
CA VAL A 359 -4.29 -8.36 5.25
C VAL A 359 -5.02 -7.13 5.77
N SER A 360 -5.85 -7.33 6.79
CA SER A 360 -6.56 -6.24 7.46
C SER A 360 -5.62 -5.46 8.35
N LEU A 361 -5.44 -4.18 8.03
CA LEU A 361 -4.65 -3.27 8.84
C LEU A 361 -5.54 -2.74 9.97
N PRO A 362 -5.10 -2.78 11.23
CA PRO A 362 -5.93 -2.33 12.33
C PRO A 362 -6.16 -0.82 12.28
N ASP A 363 -7.42 -0.39 12.41
CA ASP A 363 -7.81 1.03 12.48
C ASP A 363 -7.33 1.73 13.77
N GLY A 364 -6.72 0.99 14.70
CA GLY A 364 -6.23 1.51 15.97
C GLY A 364 -5.01 0.77 16.48
N GLY A 365 -4.09 1.54 17.06
CA GLY A 365 -2.79 1.07 17.55
C GLY A 365 -1.69 1.96 17.00
N SER A 366 -1.13 2.80 17.87
CA SER A 366 0.05 3.60 17.56
C SER A 366 1.27 2.94 18.17
N LEU A 367 2.32 2.77 17.38
CA LEU A 367 3.64 2.51 17.94
C LEU A 367 3.98 3.59 18.98
N PRO A 368 4.79 3.25 20.00
CA PRO A 368 5.39 4.26 20.85
C PRO A 368 6.02 5.35 19.99
N HIS A 369 5.76 6.60 20.35
CA HIS A 369 6.18 7.75 19.57
C HIS A 369 6.57 8.91 20.47
N ARG A 370 7.26 9.87 19.87
CA ARG A 370 7.62 11.14 20.48
C ARG A 370 7.41 12.27 19.50
N THR A 371 7.07 13.44 20.00
CA THR A 371 6.86 14.63 19.19
C THR A 371 7.83 15.74 19.59
N PHE A 372 8.17 16.58 18.61
CA PHE A 372 9.12 17.69 18.76
C PHE A 372 8.55 18.94 18.09
N GLY A 373 8.77 20.09 18.73
CA GLY A 373 8.38 21.38 18.14
C GLY A 373 6.88 21.59 18.02
N GLN A 374 6.10 21.18 19.02
CA GLN A 374 4.64 21.22 19.04
C GLN A 374 4.00 20.34 17.96
N GLY A 375 4.51 19.12 17.84
CA GLY A 375 4.06 18.14 16.85
C GLY A 375 4.49 18.44 15.41
N ASP A 376 5.49 19.30 15.21
CA ASP A 376 6.05 19.55 13.88
C ASP A 376 6.83 18.34 13.35
N VAL A 377 7.45 17.59 14.25
CA VAL A 377 8.05 16.30 13.96
C VAL A 377 7.43 15.25 14.86
N TYR A 378 6.92 14.19 14.25
CA TYR A 378 6.45 12.98 14.91
C TYR A 378 7.41 11.85 14.56
N VAL A 379 7.92 11.15 15.57
CA VAL A 379 8.88 10.05 15.41
C VAL A 379 8.34 8.82 16.12
N ASN A 380 8.28 7.69 15.43
CA ASN A 380 8.18 6.37 16.04
C ASN A 380 9.42 5.54 15.67
N SER A 381 9.50 4.28 16.11
CA SER A 381 10.67 3.44 15.85
C SER A 381 10.90 3.09 14.38
N LEU A 382 9.91 3.27 13.49
CA LEU A 382 10.00 2.88 12.07
C LEU A 382 10.08 4.06 11.11
N CYS A 383 9.50 5.21 11.47
CA CYS A 383 9.34 6.32 10.55
C CYS A 383 9.25 7.68 11.26
N VAL A 384 9.38 8.71 10.43
CA VAL A 384 9.32 10.11 10.83
C VAL A 384 8.33 10.82 9.95
N ARG A 385 7.42 11.59 10.54
CA ARG A 385 6.56 12.53 9.84
C ARG A 385 6.97 13.96 10.20
N VAL A 386 7.17 14.79 9.20
CA VAL A 386 7.56 16.19 9.33
C VAL A 386 6.53 17.08 8.66
N ARG A 387 6.05 18.09 9.39
CA ARG A 387 5.22 19.17 8.84
C ARG A 387 6.04 20.05 7.90
N SER A 388 6.18 19.61 6.65
CA SER A 388 7.17 20.17 5.73
C SER A 388 6.83 21.58 5.28
N SER A 389 5.55 21.96 5.28
CA SER A 389 5.08 23.31 4.95
C SER A 389 5.67 24.44 5.81
N ARG A 390 6.28 24.13 6.97
CA ARG A 390 7.01 25.10 7.80
C ARG A 390 8.49 25.30 7.39
N TYR A 391 9.05 24.33 6.69
CA TYR A 391 10.50 24.22 6.43
C TYR A 391 10.83 24.25 4.94
N ALA A 392 9.93 23.81 4.08
CA ALA A 392 10.10 23.66 2.64
C ALA A 392 8.91 24.24 1.85
N GLU A 393 9.16 24.59 0.59
CA GLU A 393 8.11 25.01 -0.34
C GLU A 393 7.15 23.85 -0.63
N SER A 394 5.94 24.15 -1.13
CA SER A 394 4.97 23.11 -1.47
C SER A 394 5.54 22.18 -2.54
N GLY A 395 5.54 20.87 -2.26
CA GLY A 395 6.12 19.86 -3.14
C GLY A 395 7.60 19.55 -2.90
N ASP A 396 8.29 20.33 -2.06
CA ASP A 396 9.68 20.08 -1.68
C ASP A 396 9.77 19.34 -0.33
N SER A 397 10.80 18.50 -0.19
CA SER A 397 11.16 17.85 1.07
C SER A 397 12.14 18.69 1.89
N VAL A 398 12.29 18.39 3.19
CA VAL A 398 13.36 19.00 3.99
C VAL A 398 14.74 18.53 3.50
N GLN A 399 15.73 19.43 3.55
CA GLN A 399 17.09 19.18 3.09
C GLN A 399 17.91 18.40 4.12
N THR A 400 17.69 18.67 5.39
CA THR A 400 18.38 18.03 6.50
C THR A 400 17.38 17.66 7.59
N LEU A 401 17.51 16.44 8.10
CA LEU A 401 16.78 15.93 9.25
C LEU A 401 17.73 15.06 10.08
N ILE A 402 18.07 15.52 11.28
CA ILE A 402 19.05 14.85 12.16
C ILE A 402 18.45 14.70 13.55
N PHE A 403 18.62 13.51 14.13
CA PHE A 403 18.30 13.25 15.52
C PHE A 403 19.57 13.39 16.36
N HIS A 404 19.58 14.37 17.26
CA HIS A 404 20.64 14.48 18.26
C HIS A 404 20.28 13.58 19.44
N MET A 405 21.13 12.60 19.71
CA MET A 405 20.90 11.57 20.72
C MET A 405 21.40 12.02 22.09
N THR A 406 20.77 11.53 23.16
CA THR A 406 21.11 11.82 24.56
C THR A 406 22.52 11.41 24.98
N ASP A 407 23.17 10.52 24.23
CA ASP A 407 24.58 10.12 24.44
C ASP A 407 25.57 11.02 23.69
N GLY A 408 25.09 12.04 22.97
CA GLY A 408 25.87 13.00 22.20
C GLY A 408 26.22 12.54 20.78
N THR A 409 25.68 11.41 20.33
CA THR A 409 25.78 10.98 18.93
C THR A 409 24.66 11.56 18.08
N ASP A 410 24.82 11.54 16.77
CA ASP A 410 23.80 11.98 15.81
C ASP A 410 23.35 10.79 14.97
N PHE A 411 22.03 10.67 14.75
CA PHE A 411 21.47 9.82 13.70
C PHE A 411 20.95 10.71 12.57
N VAL A 412 21.61 10.67 11.42
CA VAL A 412 21.20 11.42 10.24
C VAL A 412 20.08 10.65 9.55
N VAL A 413 18.87 11.22 9.48
CA VAL A 413 17.77 10.64 8.70
C VAL A 413 18.00 10.95 7.21
N VAL A 414 18.27 12.21 6.90
CA VAL A 414 18.64 12.66 5.56
C VAL A 414 19.48 13.93 5.64
N ASP A 415 20.51 14.03 4.80
CA ASP A 415 21.20 15.26 4.44
C ASP A 415 21.73 15.20 2.98
N SER A 416 22.66 16.06 2.61
CA SER A 416 23.25 16.07 1.25
C SER A 416 24.13 14.87 0.92
N LEU A 417 24.59 14.11 1.92
CA LEU A 417 25.57 13.03 1.79
C LEU A 417 25.06 11.68 2.31
N THR A 418 23.99 11.67 3.10
CA THR A 418 23.45 10.50 3.79
C THR A 418 21.94 10.44 3.64
N ASP A 419 21.41 9.26 3.33
CA ASP A 419 19.98 8.97 3.26
C ASP A 419 19.67 7.64 3.95
N ASN A 420 19.20 7.73 5.20
CA ASN A 420 18.84 6.56 6.01
C ASN A 420 17.36 6.19 5.91
N THR A 421 16.81 6.32 4.70
CA THR A 421 15.42 5.99 4.43
C THR A 421 15.27 4.85 3.43
N LEU A 422 14.24 4.05 3.63
CA LEU A 422 13.77 3.05 2.67
C LEU A 422 12.88 3.73 1.63
N PHE A 423 12.02 4.65 2.05
CA PHE A 423 11.31 5.51 1.12
C PHE A 423 10.92 6.83 1.76
N LYS A 424 10.62 7.79 0.89
CA LYS A 424 10.07 9.09 1.26
C LYS A 424 8.76 9.31 0.51
N ARG A 425 7.81 9.98 1.14
CA ARG A 425 6.54 10.33 0.52
C ARG A 425 6.00 11.62 1.09
N ILE A 426 5.51 12.49 0.21
CA ILE A 426 4.66 13.61 0.63
C ILE A 426 3.25 13.04 0.82
N ILE A 427 2.69 13.28 2.00
CA ILE A 427 1.36 12.82 2.42
C ILE A 427 0.40 14.01 2.52
N GLU A 428 -0.80 13.77 3.06
CA GLU A 428 -1.84 14.78 3.22
C GLU A 428 -1.32 16.04 3.94
N HIS A 429 -1.90 17.21 3.61
CA HIS A 429 -1.45 18.53 4.07
C HIS A 429 -0.02 18.94 3.69
N GLY A 430 0.66 18.17 2.82
CA GLY A 430 2.04 18.44 2.41
C GLY A 430 3.08 18.06 3.47
N ASP A 431 2.71 17.21 4.43
CA ASP A 431 3.66 16.62 5.37
C ASP A 431 4.59 15.65 4.60
N SER A 432 5.84 15.53 5.04
CA SER A 432 6.77 14.53 4.49
C SER A 432 6.93 13.39 5.47
N LEU A 433 6.89 12.18 4.91
CA LEU A 433 7.08 10.93 5.62
C LEU A 433 8.40 10.30 5.18
N TYR A 434 9.17 9.83 6.15
CA TYR A 434 10.46 9.18 5.98
C TYR A 434 10.42 7.80 6.66
N MET A 435 10.37 6.72 5.89
CA MET A 435 10.47 5.36 6.42
C MET A 435 11.94 5.02 6.64
N LEU A 436 12.33 4.67 7.86
CA LEU A 436 13.73 4.53 8.25
C LEU A 436 14.29 3.16 7.86
N ASN A 437 15.57 3.12 7.48
CA ASN A 437 16.31 1.85 7.28
C ASN A 437 16.73 1.18 8.60
N SER A 438 16.52 1.86 9.73
CA SER A 438 16.96 1.49 11.08
C SER A 438 15.82 1.64 12.07
N ALA A 439 15.73 0.75 13.05
CA ALA A 439 14.76 0.86 14.12
C ALA A 439 15.31 1.76 15.26
N ILE A 440 14.71 2.94 15.46
CA ILE A 440 15.25 3.97 16.35
C ILE A 440 14.65 3.91 17.76
N ASN A 441 15.50 4.11 18.77
CA ASN A 441 15.09 4.33 20.15
C ASN A 441 14.67 5.78 20.37
N ILE A 442 13.35 6.01 20.32
CA ILE A 442 12.75 7.34 20.44
C ILE A 442 13.01 8.03 21.80
N ASP A 443 13.20 7.26 22.87
CA ASP A 443 13.45 7.80 24.21
C ASP A 443 14.83 8.44 24.31
N LYS A 444 15.75 8.05 23.42
CA LYS A 444 17.12 8.57 23.38
C LYS A 444 17.27 9.79 22.47
N ILE A 445 16.25 10.18 21.73
CA ILE A 445 16.30 11.41 20.92
C ILE A 445 16.18 12.60 21.88
N GLN A 446 17.21 13.43 21.95
CA GLN A 446 17.21 14.64 22.77
C GLN A 446 16.48 15.77 22.07
N SER A 447 16.86 16.02 20.82
CA SER A 447 16.32 17.08 19.97
C SER A 447 16.43 16.70 18.49
N VAL A 448 15.66 17.37 17.64
CA VAL A 448 15.64 17.12 16.19
C VAL A 448 16.05 18.39 15.46
N GLU A 449 17.10 18.32 14.64
CA GLU A 449 17.42 19.38 13.68
C GLU A 449 16.63 19.14 12.40
N VAL A 450 15.91 20.18 11.95
CA VAL A 450 15.18 20.20 10.69
C VAL A 450 15.62 21.43 9.91
N VAL A 451 16.11 21.23 8.69
CA VAL A 451 16.50 22.33 7.79
C VAL A 451 15.85 22.11 6.43
N GLY A 452 15.11 23.10 5.96
CA GLY A 452 14.65 23.18 4.58
C GLY A 452 14.96 24.54 3.96
N LYS A 453 14.48 24.76 2.73
CA LYS A 453 14.75 26.01 1.98
C LYS A 453 14.17 27.25 2.65
N LEU A 454 13.05 27.12 3.38
CA LEU A 454 12.36 28.26 4.00
C LEU A 454 12.94 28.60 5.37
N SER A 455 13.27 27.58 6.17
CA SER A 455 13.75 27.76 7.54
C SER A 455 14.52 26.53 8.03
N GLY A 456 15.32 26.73 9.07
CA GLY A 456 15.98 25.65 9.81
C GLY A 456 15.99 25.92 11.30
N THR A 457 15.81 24.88 12.10
CA THR A 457 15.75 24.97 13.56
C THR A 457 16.09 23.63 14.22
N THR A 458 16.52 23.69 15.47
CA THR A 458 16.57 22.53 16.37
C THR A 458 15.33 22.56 17.25
N LEU A 459 14.61 21.44 17.28
CA LEU A 459 13.36 21.26 18.01
C LEU A 459 13.61 20.40 19.25
N GLU A 460 13.23 20.93 20.40
CA GLU A 460 13.20 20.16 21.64
C GLU A 460 11.98 19.24 21.67
N ALA A 461 12.08 18.18 22.47
CA ALA A 461 10.96 17.28 22.70
C ALA A 461 9.78 18.01 23.36
N ASP A 462 8.58 17.69 22.89
CA ASP A 462 7.35 18.17 23.52
C ASP A 462 7.14 17.50 24.88
N ALA A 463 6.47 18.21 25.79
CA ALA A 463 6.08 17.63 27.08
C ALA A 463 4.89 16.69 26.87
N ASP A 464 4.96 15.51 27.51
CA ASP A 464 3.90 14.50 27.49
C ASP A 464 2.56 14.98 28.04
#